data_AF-A0A699ZAX2-F1
#
_entry.id   AF-A0A699ZAX2-F1
#
_cell.length_a   1.000
_cell.length_b   1.000
_cell.length_c   1.000
_cell.angle_alpha   90.00
_cell.angle_beta   90.00
_cell.angle_gamma   90.00
#
_symmetry.space_group_name_H-M   'P 1'
#
loop_
_entity.id
_entity.type
_entity.pdbx_description
1 polymer ?
#
loop_
_entity_poly.entity_id
_entity_poly.type
_entity_poly.pdbx_seq_one_letter_code
_entity_poly.pdbx_strand_id
1 'polypeptide(L)'
;MYNDQGSECGQDRSRVNFIASAGVDYLVVVEGYYTSCGVPAINVTSTLVQAPPNITSIGSCSNPHNISVVLGSYFFFPGTSTCNTPDSFACQPARDYTYRLQALYATRSITIDTCVGDANAWDTVLYVFPEQGGACTYCPSATVDDDGSMCGQGLSRVTFNASAGVDYLVVVEGYFPTSVSAY
;
A
#
# COMPACT_ATOMS: atom_id res chain seq x y z
N MET A 1 17.90 -18.27 -10.35
CA MET A 1 18.76 -17.86 -11.49
C MET A 1 20.13 -17.49 -10.95
N TYR A 2 21.21 -17.93 -11.59
CA TYR A 2 22.60 -17.66 -11.19
C TYR A 2 23.35 -17.03 -12.36
N ASN A 3 24.08 -15.95 -12.11
CA ASN A 3 24.94 -15.28 -13.08
C ASN A 3 26.00 -14.48 -12.31
N ASP A 4 27.27 -14.73 -12.55
CA ASP A 4 28.41 -14.12 -11.85
C ASP A 4 29.24 -13.17 -12.74
N GLN A 5 28.93 -13.07 -14.04
CA GLN A 5 29.75 -12.31 -15.00
C GLN A 5 28.96 -11.45 -16.00
N GLY A 6 27.64 -11.35 -15.88
CA GLY A 6 26.78 -10.72 -16.89
C GLY A 6 26.24 -9.33 -16.54
N SER A 7 26.85 -8.59 -15.60
CA SER A 7 26.44 -7.22 -15.30
C SER A 7 27.09 -6.19 -16.23
N GLU A 8 26.35 -5.12 -16.52
CA GLU A 8 26.82 -3.95 -17.29
C GLU A 8 27.81 -3.08 -16.50
N CYS A 9 27.95 -3.31 -15.19
CA CYS A 9 28.88 -2.58 -14.32
C CYS A 9 30.32 -3.15 -14.31
N GLY A 10 30.64 -4.09 -15.21
CA GLY A 10 32.00 -4.64 -15.38
C GLY A 10 32.14 -6.11 -14.98
N GLN A 11 33.38 -6.60 -15.01
CA GLN A 11 33.72 -7.99 -14.66
C GLN A 11 33.44 -8.31 -13.19
N ASP A 12 33.17 -9.58 -12.89
CA ASP A 12 32.89 -10.12 -11.55
C ASP A 12 31.66 -9.49 -10.88
N ARG A 13 30.62 -9.20 -11.69
CA ARG A 13 29.35 -8.62 -11.21
C ARG A 13 28.17 -9.42 -11.76
N SER A 14 27.25 -9.72 -10.87
CA SER A 14 26.03 -10.50 -11.14
C SER A 14 24.89 -9.62 -11.63
N ARG A 15 24.10 -10.14 -12.57
CA ARG A 15 22.81 -9.57 -12.98
C ARG A 15 21.81 -10.68 -13.22
N VAL A 16 20.64 -10.58 -12.59
CA VAL A 16 19.50 -11.46 -12.84
C VAL A 16 18.35 -10.61 -13.40
N ASN A 17 17.64 -11.16 -14.38
CA ASN A 17 16.42 -10.57 -14.92
C ASN A 17 15.38 -11.68 -15.02
N PHE A 18 14.18 -11.43 -14.51
CA PHE A 18 13.10 -12.39 -14.54
C PHE A 18 11.74 -11.72 -14.46
N ILE A 19 10.73 -12.41 -14.98
CA ILE A 19 9.34 -12.00 -14.83
C ILE A 19 8.87 -12.50 -13.47
N ALA A 20 8.69 -11.58 -12.53
CA ALA A 20 8.10 -11.87 -11.24
C ALA A 20 6.59 -12.15 -11.38
N SER A 21 6.10 -13.15 -10.66
CA SER A 21 4.68 -13.40 -10.47
C SER A 21 4.12 -12.38 -9.48
N ALA A 22 2.97 -11.79 -9.81
CA ALA A 22 2.31 -10.83 -8.94
C ALA A 22 1.94 -11.46 -7.59
N GLY A 23 2.18 -10.72 -6.50
CA GLY A 23 1.87 -11.16 -5.14
C GLY A 23 2.79 -12.26 -4.57
N VAL A 24 3.93 -12.54 -5.22
CA VAL A 24 4.91 -13.52 -4.73
C VAL A 24 6.12 -12.78 -4.18
N ASP A 25 6.54 -13.16 -2.98
CA ASP A 25 7.79 -12.68 -2.39
C ASP A 25 9.00 -13.40 -2.98
N TYR A 26 10.05 -12.64 -3.29
CA TYR A 26 11.30 -13.16 -3.83
C TYR A 26 12.45 -12.86 -2.88
N LEU A 27 13.17 -13.90 -2.47
CA LEU A 27 14.43 -13.76 -1.75
C LEU A 27 15.58 -13.54 -2.74
N VAL A 28 16.33 -12.47 -2.54
CA VAL A 28 17.57 -12.18 -3.28
C VAL A 28 18.74 -12.38 -2.32
N VAL A 29 19.60 -13.35 -2.65
CA VAL A 29 20.79 -13.66 -1.86
C VAL A 29 22.02 -13.20 -2.64
N VAL A 30 22.90 -12.46 -1.96
CA VAL A 30 24.19 -12.02 -2.50
C VAL A 30 25.28 -12.76 -1.74
N GLU A 31 26.04 -13.58 -2.44
CA GLU A 31 27.16 -14.36 -1.88
C GLU A 31 28.46 -13.99 -2.58
N GLY A 32 29.58 -14.22 -1.88
CA GLY A 32 30.91 -14.07 -2.45
C GLY A 32 31.34 -15.30 -3.25
N TYR A 33 32.14 -15.09 -4.30
CA TYR A 33 32.71 -16.20 -5.07
C TYR A 33 33.90 -16.82 -4.30
N TYR A 34 33.85 -18.14 -4.05
CA TYR A 34 34.77 -18.87 -3.18
C TYR A 34 34.89 -18.26 -1.76
N THR A 35 36.05 -17.73 -1.43
CA THR A 35 36.36 -17.12 -0.12
C THR A 35 36.27 -15.60 -0.15
N SER A 36 35.79 -15.02 -1.24
CA SER A 36 35.71 -13.56 -1.41
C SER A 36 34.63 -12.98 -0.49
N CYS A 37 34.90 -11.83 0.13
CA CYS A 37 33.96 -11.12 0.99
C CYS A 37 33.99 -9.61 0.71
N GLY A 38 32.92 -8.90 1.06
CA GLY A 38 32.82 -7.45 0.89
C GLY A 38 31.49 -6.91 1.42
N VAL A 39 31.27 -5.60 1.25
CA VAL A 39 29.98 -4.96 1.57
C VAL A 39 28.98 -5.28 0.46
N PRO A 40 27.86 -5.96 0.74
CA PRO A 40 26.86 -6.26 -0.29
C PRO A 40 26.11 -4.99 -0.68
N ALA A 41 25.92 -4.79 -1.98
CA ALA A 41 25.09 -3.74 -2.54
C ALA A 41 24.33 -4.28 -3.75
N ILE A 42 23.06 -3.91 -3.88
CA ILE A 42 22.21 -4.28 -5.01
C ILE A 42 21.51 -3.05 -5.57
N ASN A 43 21.37 -3.02 -6.89
CA ASN A 43 20.48 -2.08 -7.59
C ASN A 43 19.31 -2.89 -8.15
N VAL A 44 18.08 -2.43 -7.90
CA VAL A 44 16.86 -3.12 -8.32
C VAL A 44 16.08 -2.19 -9.23
N THR A 45 15.88 -2.63 -10.47
CA THR A 45 15.01 -1.96 -11.45
C THR A 45 13.84 -2.87 -11.78
N SER A 46 12.66 -2.28 -11.94
CA SER A 46 11.43 -3.01 -12.25
C SER A 46 10.71 -2.31 -13.39
N THR A 47 10.22 -3.10 -14.36
CA THR A 47 9.43 -2.63 -15.49
C THR A 47 8.20 -3.51 -15.61
N LEU A 48 7.03 -2.91 -15.78
CA LEU A 48 5.79 -3.66 -15.98
C LEU A 48 5.84 -4.40 -17.33
N VAL A 49 5.87 -5.73 -17.30
CA VAL A 49 5.92 -6.57 -18.51
C VAL A 49 4.53 -6.88 -19.05
N GLN A 50 3.55 -7.05 -18.15
CA GLN A 50 2.14 -7.25 -18.48
C GLN A 50 1.28 -6.78 -17.30
N ALA A 51 0.23 -6.02 -17.58
CA ALA A 51 -0.76 -5.69 -16.57
C ALA A 51 -1.71 -6.89 -16.36
N PRO A 52 -2.20 -7.16 -15.14
CA PRO A 52 -3.16 -8.24 -14.89
C PRO A 52 -4.36 -8.17 -15.86
N PRO A 53 -4.85 -9.31 -16.40
CA PRO A 53 -6.15 -9.32 -17.08
C PRO A 53 -7.22 -8.85 -16.09
N ASN A 54 -8.00 -7.84 -16.46
CA ASN A 54 -8.95 -7.15 -15.57
C ASN A 54 -8.30 -6.47 -14.36
N ILE A 55 -7.32 -5.58 -14.59
CA ILE A 55 -6.94 -4.62 -13.56
C ILE A 55 -8.19 -3.81 -13.20
N THR A 56 -8.78 -4.10 -12.05
CA THR A 56 -9.58 -3.10 -11.34
C THR A 56 -8.65 -1.91 -11.06
N SER A 57 -9.18 -0.69 -11.07
CA SER A 57 -8.37 0.51 -10.84
C SER A 57 -7.59 0.36 -9.53
N ILE A 58 -6.31 0.76 -9.55
CA ILE A 58 -5.50 0.85 -8.33
C ILE A 58 -6.26 1.71 -7.32
N GLY A 59 -6.35 1.23 -6.08
CA GLY A 59 -7.15 1.86 -5.04
C GLY A 59 -8.55 1.28 -4.88
N SER A 60 -8.96 0.32 -5.71
CA SER A 60 -10.13 -0.50 -5.40
C SER A 60 -9.81 -1.52 -4.32
N CYS A 61 -10.80 -2.00 -3.57
CA CYS A 61 -10.61 -3.00 -2.52
C CYS A 61 -9.94 -4.28 -3.04
N SER A 62 -10.27 -4.72 -4.27
CA SER A 62 -9.67 -5.90 -4.90
C SER A 62 -8.26 -5.67 -5.48
N ASN A 63 -7.85 -4.41 -5.67
CA ASN A 63 -6.53 -4.02 -6.15
C ASN A 63 -6.02 -2.79 -5.38
N PRO A 64 -5.70 -2.96 -4.09
CA PRO A 64 -5.34 -1.86 -3.22
C PRO A 64 -3.97 -1.28 -3.58
N HIS A 65 -3.78 0.01 -3.30
CA HIS A 65 -2.49 0.68 -3.50
C HIS A 65 -1.51 0.27 -2.39
N ASN A 66 -0.50 -0.53 -2.72
CA ASN A 66 0.53 -0.95 -1.76
C ASN A 66 1.33 0.27 -1.26
N ILE A 67 1.41 0.42 0.07
CA ILE A 67 2.21 1.43 0.77
C ILE A 67 3.08 0.76 1.83
N SER A 68 4.24 1.34 2.11
CA SER A 68 5.15 0.86 3.15
C SER A 68 5.58 2.03 4.03
N VAL A 69 5.40 1.86 5.34
CA VAL A 69 5.66 2.90 6.34
C VAL A 69 6.63 2.32 7.37
N VAL A 70 7.84 2.88 7.46
CA VAL A 70 8.79 2.48 8.50
C VAL A 70 8.70 3.36 9.75
N LEU A 71 9.74 4.12 10.09
CA LEU A 71 9.72 5.10 11.18
C LEU A 71 9.73 6.49 10.58
N GLY A 72 9.01 7.42 11.20
CA GLY A 72 8.84 8.79 10.71
C GLY A 72 7.47 9.00 10.06
N SER A 73 7.33 10.13 9.38
CA SER A 73 6.08 10.55 8.72
C SER A 73 6.16 10.35 7.22
N TYR A 74 5.10 9.81 6.65
CA TYR A 74 4.97 9.53 5.22
C TYR A 74 3.69 10.17 4.69
N PHE A 75 3.74 10.62 3.44
CA PHE A 75 2.60 11.16 2.73
C PHE A 75 2.38 10.34 1.46
N PHE A 76 1.17 9.81 1.30
CA PHE A 76 0.78 9.03 0.12
C PHE A 76 -0.31 9.79 -0.62
N PHE A 77 0.01 10.20 -1.85
CA PHE A 77 -0.92 10.90 -2.74
C PHE A 77 -1.12 10.07 -4.01
N PRO A 78 -2.32 9.55 -4.28
CA PRO A 78 -2.55 8.69 -5.43
C PRO A 78 -2.60 9.46 -6.76
N GLY A 79 -2.75 10.79 -6.74
CA GLY A 79 -2.84 11.61 -7.95
C GLY A 79 -4.12 11.42 -8.77
N THR A 80 -5.04 10.58 -8.31
CA THR A 80 -6.30 10.25 -8.97
C THR A 80 -7.48 10.57 -8.07
N SER A 81 -8.53 11.16 -8.64
CA SER A 81 -9.78 11.40 -7.92
C SER A 81 -10.65 10.14 -7.88
N THR A 82 -11.35 9.91 -6.77
CA THR A 82 -12.42 8.93 -6.62
C THR A 82 -13.77 9.43 -7.16
N CYS A 83 -13.84 10.67 -7.65
CA CYS A 83 -15.06 11.18 -8.27
C CYS A 83 -15.43 10.33 -9.51
N ASN A 84 -16.71 9.97 -9.61
CA ASN A 84 -17.27 9.14 -10.69
C ASN A 84 -16.71 7.72 -10.76
N THR A 85 -15.99 7.24 -9.74
CA THR A 85 -15.67 5.83 -9.60
C THR A 85 -16.77 5.13 -8.79
N PRO A 86 -17.13 3.88 -9.14
CA PRO A 86 -17.94 3.04 -8.25
C PRO A 86 -17.22 2.83 -6.92
N ASP A 87 -18.00 2.68 -5.85
CA ASP A 87 -17.54 2.13 -4.58
C ASP A 87 -17.11 0.68 -4.75
N SER A 88 -16.09 0.27 -4.01
CA SER A 88 -15.53 -1.09 -4.09
C SER A 88 -15.41 -1.81 -2.75
N PHE A 89 -15.68 -1.10 -1.65
CA PHE A 89 -15.71 -1.61 -0.30
C PHE A 89 -17.15 -1.79 0.19
N ALA A 90 -17.37 -2.78 1.05
CA ALA A 90 -18.71 -3.27 1.37
C ALA A 90 -19.38 -2.58 2.57
N CYS A 91 -18.70 -1.66 3.27
CA CYS A 91 -19.23 -1.03 4.48
C CYS A 91 -20.23 0.08 4.17
N GLN A 92 -19.93 0.95 3.21
CA GLN A 92 -20.86 1.99 2.80
C GLN A 92 -20.96 2.07 1.28
N PRO A 93 -22.11 2.49 0.73
CA PRO A 93 -22.26 2.75 -0.69
C PRO A 93 -21.64 4.10 -1.06
N ALA A 94 -20.39 4.34 -0.66
CA ALA A 94 -19.70 5.61 -0.83
C ALA A 94 -18.34 5.41 -1.48
N ARG A 95 -17.89 6.45 -2.21
CA ARG A 95 -16.63 6.40 -2.95
C ARG A 95 -15.48 6.13 -2.01
N ASP A 96 -14.60 5.24 -2.42
CA ASP A 96 -13.52 4.73 -1.58
C ASP A 96 -12.18 4.75 -2.32
N TYR A 97 -11.12 4.75 -1.52
CA TYR A 97 -9.77 4.46 -1.95
C TYR A 97 -9.09 3.57 -0.92
N THR A 98 -8.65 2.39 -1.37
CA THR A 98 -8.04 1.36 -0.52
C THR A 98 -6.53 1.32 -0.72
N TYR A 99 -5.80 1.44 0.38
CA TYR A 99 -4.37 1.15 0.46
C TYR A 99 -4.14 -0.21 1.11
N ARG A 100 -3.05 -0.87 0.73
CA ARG A 100 -2.50 -2.03 1.44
C ARG A 100 -1.25 -1.59 2.16
N LEU A 101 -1.32 -1.51 3.48
CA LEU A 101 -0.17 -1.28 4.34
C LEU A 101 0.60 -2.59 4.49
N GLN A 102 1.80 -2.63 3.92
CA GLN A 102 2.60 -3.85 3.88
C GLN A 102 3.14 -4.24 5.25
N ALA A 103 3.13 -5.54 5.51
CA ALA A 103 3.66 -6.16 6.71
C ALA A 103 5.14 -5.80 6.93
N LEU A 104 5.49 -5.55 8.19
CA LEU A 104 6.87 -5.40 8.64
C LEU A 104 7.20 -6.45 9.71
N TYR A 105 8.50 -6.69 9.93
CA TYR A 105 8.99 -7.68 10.90
C TYR A 105 8.87 -7.28 12.38
N ALA A 106 8.25 -6.12 12.68
CA ALA A 106 8.10 -5.62 14.04
C ALA A 106 6.74 -4.96 14.24
N THR A 107 6.12 -5.23 15.38
CA THR A 107 4.85 -4.61 15.79
C THR A 107 5.05 -3.11 16.03
N ARG A 108 4.12 -2.28 15.55
CA ARG A 108 4.22 -0.81 15.60
C ARG A 108 2.89 -0.17 15.92
N SER A 109 2.93 0.91 16.70
CA SER A 109 1.80 1.83 16.81
C SER A 109 1.82 2.74 15.57
N ILE A 110 0.76 2.68 14.78
CA ILE A 110 0.61 3.46 13.55
C ILE A 110 -0.60 4.37 13.69
N THR A 111 -0.42 5.64 13.36
CA THR A 111 -1.50 6.60 13.20
C THR A 111 -1.68 6.89 11.73
N ILE A 112 -2.91 6.74 11.24
CA ILE A 112 -3.31 7.11 9.88
C ILE A 112 -4.31 8.25 10.03
N ASP A 113 -4.13 9.28 9.22
CA ASP A 113 -4.88 10.52 9.28
C ASP A 113 -5.19 10.99 7.86
N THR A 114 -6.44 11.38 7.60
CA THR A 114 -6.85 11.98 6.33
C THR A 114 -6.60 13.48 6.28
N CYS A 115 -5.97 14.05 7.32
CA CYS A 115 -5.41 15.40 7.30
C CYS A 115 -4.18 15.49 6.37
N VAL A 116 -4.41 15.99 5.16
CA VAL A 116 -3.38 16.19 4.15
C VAL A 116 -3.47 17.60 3.56
N GLY A 117 -2.38 18.37 3.64
CA GLY A 117 -2.37 19.80 3.30
C GLY A 117 -2.47 20.12 1.80
N ASP A 118 -2.05 19.19 0.93
CA ASP A 118 -1.98 19.38 -0.53
C ASP A 118 -3.10 18.66 -1.30
N ALA A 119 -4.08 18.09 -0.60
CA ALA A 119 -5.23 17.45 -1.23
C ALA A 119 -6.53 18.02 -0.69
N ASN A 120 -7.49 18.27 -1.59
CA ASN A 120 -8.83 18.66 -1.19
C ASN A 120 -9.52 17.46 -0.56
N ALA A 121 -9.46 17.38 0.76
CA ALA A 121 -10.13 16.33 1.49
C ALA A 121 -11.66 16.51 1.44
N TRP A 122 -12.37 15.39 1.51
CA TRP A 122 -13.82 15.32 1.63
C TRP A 122 -14.16 14.74 3.01
N ASP A 123 -15.45 14.69 3.35
CA ASP A 123 -15.95 14.05 4.56
C ASP A 123 -15.67 12.53 4.50
N THR A 124 -14.70 12.05 5.28
CA THR A 124 -14.16 10.68 5.24
C THR A 124 -14.68 9.80 6.38
N VAL A 125 -14.68 8.50 6.13
CA VAL A 125 -14.63 7.45 7.15
C VAL A 125 -13.41 6.59 6.87
N LEU A 126 -12.58 6.38 7.89
CA LEU A 126 -11.33 5.65 7.79
C LEU A 126 -11.45 4.29 8.47
N TYR A 127 -11.30 3.22 7.70
CA TYR A 127 -11.30 1.84 8.20
C TYR A 127 -9.91 1.24 8.12
N VAL A 128 -9.49 0.56 9.18
CA VAL A 128 -8.25 -0.22 9.20
C VAL A 128 -8.48 -1.59 9.81
N PHE A 129 -8.10 -2.62 9.07
CA PHE A 129 -8.25 -4.02 9.51
C PHE A 129 -7.18 -4.92 8.86
N PRO A 130 -6.82 -6.05 9.50
CA PRO A 130 -5.91 -7.03 8.91
C PRO A 130 -6.44 -7.53 7.56
N GLU A 131 -5.57 -7.65 6.57
CA GLU A 131 -5.97 -8.20 5.28
C GLU A 131 -6.41 -9.67 5.43
N GLN A 132 -7.61 -9.97 4.95
CA GLN A 132 -8.23 -11.28 5.06
C GLN A 132 -9.13 -11.59 3.87
N GLY A 133 -9.36 -12.87 3.61
CA GLY A 133 -10.23 -13.32 2.53
C GLY A 133 -11.68 -12.81 2.69
N GLY A 134 -12.22 -12.23 1.62
CA GLY A 134 -13.61 -11.74 1.58
C GLY A 134 -13.83 -10.33 2.14
N ALA A 135 -12.76 -9.61 2.52
CA ALA A 135 -12.84 -8.23 3.02
C ALA A 135 -13.57 -7.24 2.07
N CYS A 136 -13.62 -7.53 0.78
CA CYS A 136 -14.32 -6.72 -0.23
C CYS A 136 -15.76 -7.16 -0.48
N THR A 137 -16.23 -8.21 0.18
CA THR A 137 -17.59 -8.77 -0.02
C THR A 137 -18.50 -8.48 1.16
N TYR A 138 -17.95 -8.27 2.34
CA TYR A 138 -18.68 -7.91 3.55
C TYR A 138 -17.89 -6.88 4.35
N CYS A 139 -18.60 -6.03 5.10
CA CYS A 139 -17.97 -5.07 5.99
C CYS A 139 -17.25 -5.80 7.14
N PRO A 140 -15.91 -5.75 7.24
CA PRO A 140 -15.17 -6.43 8.29
C PRO A 140 -15.27 -5.69 9.63
N SER A 141 -14.93 -6.38 10.72
CA SER A 141 -14.62 -5.69 11.97
C SER A 141 -13.31 -4.92 11.79
N ALA A 142 -13.38 -3.60 11.97
CA ALA A 142 -12.26 -2.70 11.74
C ALA A 142 -12.10 -1.70 12.88
N THR A 143 -10.90 -1.17 13.03
CA THR A 143 -10.71 0.12 13.71
C THR A 143 -11.24 1.20 12.78
N VAL A 144 -12.17 2.02 13.25
CA VAL A 144 -12.89 3.00 12.43
C VAL A 144 -12.93 4.36 13.12
N ASP A 145 -12.90 5.42 12.33
CA ASP A 145 -13.11 6.80 12.75
C ASP A 145 -13.68 7.61 11.58
N ASP A 146 -14.57 8.57 11.85
CA ASP A 146 -15.20 9.46 10.84
C ASP A 146 -14.78 10.93 11.02
N ASP A 147 -14.66 11.43 12.25
CA ASP A 147 -14.41 12.86 12.53
C ASP A 147 -13.29 13.13 13.58
N GLY A 148 -12.40 12.17 13.81
CA GLY A 148 -11.39 12.22 14.87
C GLY A 148 -10.11 12.97 14.54
N SER A 149 -9.95 13.50 13.32
CA SER A 149 -8.74 14.25 12.95
C SER A 149 -8.68 15.63 13.60
N MET A 150 -7.46 16.12 13.84
CA MET A 150 -7.24 17.43 14.46
C MET A 150 -7.29 18.59 13.45
N CYS A 151 -7.38 18.30 12.15
CA CYS A 151 -7.22 19.31 11.10
C CYS A 151 -8.52 19.96 10.63
N GLY A 152 -9.68 19.49 11.11
CA GLY A 152 -10.97 20.05 10.74
C GLY A 152 -12.09 19.02 10.81
N GLN A 153 -13.32 19.49 10.57
CA GLN A 153 -14.50 18.64 10.48
C GLN A 153 -14.48 17.79 9.20
N GLY A 154 -15.02 16.57 9.27
CA GLY A 154 -15.09 15.62 8.16
C GLY A 154 -13.81 14.81 7.93
N LEU A 155 -12.79 14.96 8.78
CA LEU A 155 -11.51 14.27 8.62
C LEU A 155 -11.31 13.25 9.72
N SER A 156 -10.79 12.10 9.33
CA SER A 156 -10.72 10.92 10.18
C SER A 156 -9.28 10.58 10.55
N ARG A 157 -9.10 10.06 11.76
CA ARG A 157 -7.82 9.60 12.28
C ARG A 157 -8.01 8.34 13.10
N VAL A 158 -7.25 7.30 12.77
CA VAL A 158 -7.16 6.07 13.57
C VAL A 158 -5.75 5.87 14.09
N THR A 159 -5.64 5.34 15.30
CA THR A 159 -4.36 4.84 15.84
C THR A 159 -4.54 3.39 16.27
N PHE A 160 -3.65 2.52 15.81
CA PHE A 160 -3.75 1.08 16.05
C PHE A 160 -2.36 0.43 16.13
N ASN A 161 -2.30 -0.77 16.69
CA ASN A 161 -1.08 -1.58 16.72
C ASN A 161 -1.07 -2.54 15.53
N ALA A 162 -0.24 -2.24 14.52
CA ALA A 162 0.02 -3.15 13.41
C ALA A 162 0.92 -4.29 13.88
N SER A 163 0.45 -5.53 13.77
CA SER A 163 1.18 -6.72 14.19
C SER A 163 2.29 -7.07 13.20
N ALA A 164 3.42 -7.57 13.70
CA ALA A 164 4.51 -8.04 12.85
C ALA A 164 4.04 -9.14 11.88
N GLY A 165 4.41 -9.04 10.61
CA GLY A 165 4.09 -10.04 9.58
C GLY A 165 2.65 -10.04 9.09
N VAL A 166 1.86 -9.01 9.41
CA VAL A 166 0.45 -8.89 8.99
C VAL A 166 0.28 -7.68 8.09
N ASP A 167 -0.26 -7.89 6.88
CA ASP A 167 -0.72 -6.82 6.00
C ASP A 167 -2.05 -6.25 6.51
N TYR A 168 -2.27 -4.95 6.31
CA TYR A 168 -3.51 -4.29 6.68
C TYR A 168 -4.12 -3.59 5.46
N LEU A 169 -5.44 -3.68 5.32
CA LEU A 169 -6.17 -2.81 4.42
C LEU A 169 -6.55 -1.53 5.15
N VAL A 170 -6.36 -0.41 4.46
CA VAL A 170 -6.68 0.94 4.92
C VAL A 170 -7.64 1.52 3.89
N VAL A 171 -8.91 1.66 4.26
CA VAL A 171 -9.95 2.18 3.37
C VAL A 171 -10.26 3.61 3.78
N VAL A 172 -10.03 4.55 2.86
CA VAL A 172 -10.53 5.92 2.95
C VAL A 172 -11.83 5.96 2.18
N GLU A 173 -12.96 5.97 2.88
CA GLU A 173 -14.31 5.98 2.31
C GLU A 173 -14.94 7.36 2.51
N GLY A 174 -15.90 7.77 1.69
CA GLY A 174 -16.72 8.95 2.00
C GLY A 174 -17.81 8.63 3.03
N TYR A 175 -18.20 9.60 3.86
CA TYR A 175 -19.32 9.42 4.80
C TYR A 175 -20.69 9.27 4.10
N PHE A 176 -20.84 9.84 2.90
CA PHE A 176 -22.03 9.69 2.06
C PHE A 176 -21.66 9.41 0.58
N PRO A 177 -22.57 8.85 -0.23
CA PRO A 177 -22.33 8.62 -1.66
C PRO A 177 -22.00 9.91 -2.44
N THR A 178 -22.53 11.03 -1.96
CA THR A 178 -22.35 12.37 -2.55
C THR A 178 -21.22 13.15 -1.88
N SER A 179 -20.47 12.57 -0.94
CA SER A 179 -19.30 13.22 -0.37
C SER A 179 -18.36 13.63 -1.50
N VAL A 180 -18.16 14.94 -1.60
CA VAL A 180 -17.23 15.59 -2.52
C VAL A 180 -16.39 16.54 -1.69
N SER A 181 -15.19 16.84 -2.18
CA SER A 181 -14.31 17.85 -1.61
C SER A 181 -15.11 19.09 -1.25
N ALA A 182 -15.03 19.55 0.00
CA ALA A 182 -15.69 20.77 0.45
C ALA A 182 -14.92 22.00 -0.07
N TYR A 183 -15.11 22.31 -1.36
CA TYR A 183 -14.75 23.58 -1.98
C TYR A 183 -15.84 24.02 -2.94
#